data_AF-A0A5D4U6J9-F1
#
_entry.id   AF-A0A5D4U6J9-F1
#
_cell.length_a   1.000
_cell.length_b   1.000
_cell.length_c   1.000
_cell.angle_alpha   90.00
_cell.angle_beta   90.00
_cell.angle_gamma   90.00
#
_symmetry.space_group_name_H-M   'P 1'
#
loop_
_entity.id
_entity.type
_entity.pdbx_description
1 polymer ?
#
loop_
_entity_poly.entity_id
_entity_poly.type
_entity_poly.pdbx_seq_one_letter_code
_entity_poly.pdbx_strand_id
1 'polypeptide(L)'
;MIKDIGSTARLNESGIIINDSDWEKVAVDYRPAIDEIVQTLIFRFSSGLHSVYLRGSLPRGLGIGGISDIDLLVVCESDACHQEIQETVRGIERKFVSEYPFIDGIEAGIYDLEDIIDTSRFGIIPFMIKTYSIPLYGHNLQKILPGYYPDDKLANEHIFNLRDQVSMALKDLDGNEDREDVKDCCMWIMKIIIRCGMALVMKKENTYTRDLYPAFKLFSKHYHLKEKEMKQALVYAITPSENTAELTSFLKDGFGKWVVKEAEEWLNEHNPERMSRMPL
;
A
#
# COMPACT_ATOMS: atom_id res chain seq x y z
N MET A 1 -10.17 9.90 -18.62
CA MET A 1 -8.87 10.61 -18.64
C MET A 1 -8.14 10.26 -17.36
N ILE A 2 -6.89 9.80 -17.42
CA ILE A 2 -6.10 9.53 -16.22
C ILE A 2 -5.80 10.88 -15.56
N LYS A 3 -6.24 11.07 -14.32
CA LYS A 3 -5.98 12.29 -13.56
C LYS A 3 -4.56 12.24 -12.97
N ASP A 4 -3.90 13.39 -12.95
CA ASP A 4 -2.63 13.58 -12.26
C ASP A 4 -2.91 13.73 -10.75
N ILE A 5 -3.07 12.60 -10.07
CA ILE A 5 -3.36 12.54 -8.63
C ILE A 5 -2.20 11.84 -7.93
N GLY A 6 -1.75 12.47 -6.85
CA GLY A 6 -0.73 11.95 -5.96
C GLY A 6 0.48 12.86 -5.84
N SER A 7 1.43 12.44 -5.02
CA SER A 7 2.69 13.15 -4.82
C SER A 7 3.84 12.18 -4.62
N THR A 8 5.05 12.69 -4.83
CA THR A 8 6.25 12.02 -4.32
C THR A 8 6.46 12.38 -2.85
N ALA A 9 7.08 11.46 -2.12
CA ALA A 9 7.52 11.65 -0.76
C ALA A 9 8.39 12.90 -0.64
N ARG A 10 8.22 13.65 0.45
CA ARG A 10 9.16 14.69 0.83
C ARG A 10 10.33 14.06 1.57
N LEU A 11 11.52 14.61 1.39
CA LEU A 11 12.72 14.21 2.12
C LEU A 11 13.21 15.38 2.98
N ASN A 12 13.83 15.08 4.12
CA ASN A 12 14.58 16.08 4.89
C ASN A 12 16.00 16.28 4.33
N GLU A 13 16.79 17.16 4.94
CA GLU A 13 18.16 17.47 4.51
C GLU A 13 19.10 16.26 4.52
N SER A 14 18.79 15.24 5.33
CA SER A 14 19.53 13.98 5.41
C SER A 14 19.02 12.92 4.43
N GLY A 15 18.01 13.22 3.60
CA GLY A 15 17.41 12.28 2.64
C GLY A 15 16.40 11.31 3.25
N ILE A 16 16.01 11.50 4.51
CA ILE A 16 15.00 10.66 5.18
C ILE A 16 13.62 11.06 4.67
N ILE A 17 12.80 10.07 4.32
CA ILE A 17 11.39 10.25 3.98
C ILE A 17 10.65 10.82 5.19
N ILE A 18 10.07 12.01 5.02
CA ILE A 18 9.27 12.65 6.06
C ILE A 18 7.79 12.33 5.88
N ASN A 19 7.12 12.22 7.01
CA ASN A 19 5.68 12.06 7.05
C ASN A 19 5.00 13.37 6.61
N ASP A 20 4.16 13.30 5.59
CA ASP A 20 3.35 14.42 5.11
C ASP A 20 1.88 14.32 5.52
N SER A 21 1.50 13.28 6.25
CA SER A 21 0.17 13.08 6.79
C SER A 21 -0.08 13.96 8.02
N ASP A 22 -1.31 14.47 8.16
CA ASP A 22 -1.72 15.34 9.26
C ASP A 22 -3.22 15.19 9.55
N TRP A 23 -3.62 15.23 10.82
CA TRP A 23 -5.04 15.21 11.21
C TRP A 23 -5.80 16.42 10.66
N GLU A 24 -5.15 17.57 10.54
CA GLU A 24 -5.78 18.79 10.01
C GLU A 24 -6.13 18.67 8.52
N LYS A 25 -5.51 17.73 7.81
CA LYS A 25 -5.84 17.42 6.41
C LYS A 25 -7.03 16.46 6.27
N VAL A 26 -7.39 15.74 7.34
CA VAL A 26 -8.55 14.84 7.33
C VAL A 26 -9.81 15.69 7.22
N ALA A 27 -10.57 15.47 6.15
CA ALA A 27 -11.83 16.17 5.92
C ALA A 27 -12.80 15.94 7.10
N VAL A 28 -13.47 17.01 7.52
CA VAL A 28 -14.26 17.04 8.76
C VAL A 28 -15.36 15.97 8.78
N ASP A 29 -15.93 15.64 7.63
CA ASP A 29 -17.01 14.66 7.50
C ASP A 29 -16.55 13.23 7.86
N TYR A 30 -15.26 12.89 7.67
CA TYR A 30 -14.72 11.57 8.02
C TYR A 30 -14.40 11.42 9.51
N ARG A 31 -14.19 12.53 10.23
CA ARG A 31 -13.68 12.50 11.62
C ARG A 31 -14.62 11.77 12.58
N PRO A 32 -15.95 11.97 12.57
CA PRO A 32 -16.86 11.23 13.46
C PRO A 32 -16.80 9.72 13.26
N ALA A 33 -16.72 9.25 12.01
CA ALA A 33 -16.60 7.84 11.69
C ALA A 33 -15.27 7.25 12.19
N ILE A 34 -14.16 7.97 12.00
CA ILE A 34 -12.84 7.58 12.53
C ILE A 34 -12.87 7.50 14.06
N ASP A 35 -13.42 8.52 14.72
CA ASP A 35 -13.53 8.56 16.18
C ASP A 35 -14.37 7.40 16.71
N GLU A 36 -15.50 7.09 16.07
CA GLU A 36 -16.35 5.97 16.47
C GLU A 36 -15.64 4.61 16.37
N ILE A 37 -14.89 4.37 15.29
CA ILE A 37 -14.09 3.15 15.15
C ILE A 37 -13.05 3.07 16.28
N VAL A 38 -12.28 4.14 16.49
CA VAL A 38 -11.22 4.18 17.49
C VAL A 38 -11.78 3.98 18.90
N GLN A 39 -12.86 4.68 19.27
CA GLN A 39 -13.49 4.53 20.58
C GLN A 39 -14.04 3.12 20.80
N THR A 40 -14.60 2.49 19.75
CA THR A 40 -15.08 1.10 19.84
C THR A 40 -13.92 0.12 20.08
N LEU A 41 -12.80 0.31 19.39
CA LEU A 41 -11.61 -0.51 19.59
C LEU A 41 -11.02 -0.33 20.99
N ILE A 42 -10.91 0.91 21.48
CA ILE A 42 -10.43 1.19 22.84
C ILE A 42 -11.33 0.54 23.89
N PHE A 43 -12.65 0.71 23.75
CA PHE A 43 -13.61 0.19 24.71
C PHE A 43 -13.55 -1.34 24.81
N ARG A 44 -13.42 -2.04 23.68
CA ARG A 44 -13.41 -3.51 23.65
C ARG A 44 -12.05 -4.12 23.98
N PHE A 45 -10.95 -3.46 23.60
CA PHE A 45 -9.62 -4.09 23.56
C PHE A 45 -8.57 -3.38 24.40
N SER A 46 -8.95 -2.47 25.31
CA SER A 46 -8.03 -1.62 26.08
C SER A 46 -6.77 -2.31 26.64
N SER A 47 -6.84 -3.57 27.08
CA SER A 47 -5.68 -4.30 27.62
C SER A 47 -4.78 -4.96 26.56
N GLY A 48 -5.30 -5.22 25.35
CA GLY A 48 -4.55 -5.84 24.25
C GLY A 48 -4.21 -4.87 23.11
N LEU A 49 -4.81 -3.69 23.09
CA LEU A 49 -4.61 -2.66 22.07
C LEU A 49 -3.47 -1.72 22.48
N HIS A 50 -2.36 -1.75 21.75
CA HIS A 50 -1.21 -0.88 22.00
C HIS A 50 -1.40 0.52 21.39
N SER A 51 -1.71 0.59 20.08
CA SER A 51 -1.86 1.87 19.36
C SER A 51 -2.64 1.73 18.06
N VAL A 52 -3.26 2.83 17.60
CA VAL A 52 -3.99 2.89 16.32
C VAL A 52 -3.50 4.07 15.49
N TYR A 53 -3.32 3.86 14.19
CA TYR A 53 -2.91 4.89 13.24
C TYR A 53 -3.86 4.96 12.05
N LEU A 54 -4.17 6.17 11.57
CA LEU A 54 -4.84 6.40 10.29
C LEU A 54 -3.78 6.48 9.20
N ARG A 55 -3.93 5.70 8.12
CA ARG A 55 -3.08 5.80 6.92
C ARG A 55 -3.93 6.15 5.69
N GLY A 56 -3.32 6.11 4.51
CA GLY A 56 -4.06 6.17 3.25
C GLY A 56 -4.28 7.59 2.73
N SER A 57 -5.36 7.78 1.96
CA SER A 57 -5.66 9.07 1.29
C SER A 57 -6.14 10.15 2.27
N LEU A 58 -6.89 9.76 3.31
CA LEU A 58 -7.52 10.67 4.26
C LEU A 58 -6.53 11.57 5.01
N PRO A 59 -5.50 11.05 5.70
CA PRO A 59 -4.59 11.91 6.46
C PRO A 59 -3.65 12.72 5.54
N ARG A 60 -3.66 12.45 4.23
CA ARG A 60 -2.94 13.24 3.21
C ARG A 60 -3.81 14.35 2.60
N GLY A 61 -5.10 14.43 2.97
CA GLY A 61 -6.05 15.40 2.40
C GLY A 61 -6.49 15.07 0.99
N LEU A 62 -6.40 13.79 0.60
CA LEU A 62 -6.78 13.29 -0.72
C LEU A 62 -8.07 12.47 -0.69
N GLY A 63 -8.82 12.52 0.42
CA GLY A 63 -10.10 11.84 0.57
C GLY A 63 -11.13 12.32 -0.44
N ILE A 64 -11.80 11.38 -1.09
CA ILE A 64 -12.90 11.63 -2.03
C ILE A 64 -14.11 10.83 -1.56
N GLY A 65 -15.23 11.52 -1.29
CA GLY A 65 -16.48 10.88 -0.88
C GLY A 65 -16.98 9.88 -1.93
N GLY A 66 -17.39 8.70 -1.46
CA GLY A 66 -17.83 7.56 -2.27
C GLY A 66 -16.70 6.82 -2.99
N ILE A 67 -15.43 7.09 -2.64
CA ILE A 67 -14.25 6.45 -3.24
C ILE A 67 -13.19 6.11 -2.19
N SER A 68 -13.03 6.93 -1.14
CA SER A 68 -11.99 6.72 -0.14
C SER A 68 -12.48 5.89 1.04
N ASP A 69 -11.68 4.88 1.37
CA ASP A 69 -11.78 4.06 2.58
C ASP A 69 -11.21 4.77 3.82
N ILE A 70 -11.54 4.23 4.99
CA ILE A 70 -10.77 4.45 6.22
C ILE A 70 -9.74 3.31 6.35
N ASP A 71 -8.46 3.62 6.08
CA ASP A 71 -7.36 2.69 6.30
C ASP A 71 -6.75 2.84 7.71
N LEU A 72 -6.78 1.78 8.52
CA LEU A 72 -6.19 1.72 9.85
C LEU A 72 -5.00 0.75 9.92
N LEU A 73 -3.99 1.15 10.70
CA LEU A 73 -2.97 0.25 11.23
C LEU A 73 -3.22 0.11 12.73
N VAL A 74 -3.61 -1.08 13.15
CA VAL A 74 -3.89 -1.44 14.53
C VAL A 74 -2.72 -2.25 15.06
N VAL A 75 -2.10 -1.79 16.14
CA VAL A 75 -0.99 -2.50 16.80
C VAL A 75 -1.49 -3.03 18.12
N CYS A 76 -1.30 -4.33 18.34
CA CYS A 76 -1.72 -5.07 19.52
C CYS A 76 -0.49 -5.50 20.34
N GLU A 77 -0.66 -5.72 21.63
CA GLU A 77 0.40 -6.27 22.49
C GLU A 77 0.76 -7.71 22.09
N SER A 78 -0.21 -8.47 21.57
CA SER A 78 -0.03 -9.79 20.97
C SER A 78 -1.21 -10.14 20.03
N ASP A 79 -1.07 -11.26 19.32
CA ASP A 79 -2.06 -11.77 18.35
C ASP A 79 -3.44 -12.16 18.93
N ALA A 80 -3.55 -12.25 20.26
CA ALA A 80 -4.70 -12.81 20.96
C ALA A 80 -6.03 -12.11 20.65
N CYS A 81 -6.00 -10.82 20.30
CA CYS A 81 -7.20 -10.03 19.97
C CYS A 81 -7.37 -9.78 18.46
N HIS A 82 -6.50 -10.30 17.58
CA HIS A 82 -6.52 -10.00 16.15
C HIS A 82 -7.85 -10.36 15.50
N GLN A 83 -8.33 -11.59 15.73
CA GLN A 83 -9.58 -12.05 15.15
C GLN A 83 -10.76 -11.20 15.63
N GLU A 84 -10.84 -10.91 16.92
CA GLU A 84 -11.96 -10.17 17.51
C GLU A 84 -11.96 -8.69 17.07
N ILE A 85 -10.79 -8.07 16.91
CA ILE A 85 -10.65 -6.74 16.31
C ILE A 85 -11.15 -6.77 14.87
N GLN A 86 -10.75 -7.76 14.08
CA GLN A 86 -11.16 -7.86 12.68
C GLN A 86 -12.67 -8.09 12.53
N GLU A 87 -13.27 -8.89 13.42
CA GLU A 87 -14.73 -9.05 13.50
C GLU A 87 -15.44 -7.77 13.94
N THR A 88 -14.85 -7.02 14.88
CA THR A 88 -15.36 -5.71 15.32
C THR A 88 -15.39 -4.71 14.18
N VAL A 89 -14.28 -4.57 13.45
CA VAL A 89 -14.17 -3.64 12.31
C VAL A 89 -15.20 -4.00 11.23
N ARG A 90 -15.33 -5.28 10.87
CA ARG A 90 -16.37 -5.74 9.92
C ARG A 90 -17.79 -5.46 10.42
N GLY A 91 -18.01 -5.52 11.73
CA GLY A 91 -19.28 -5.13 12.35
C GLY A 91 -19.59 -3.64 12.19
N ILE A 92 -18.59 -2.78 12.42
CA ILE A 92 -18.69 -1.33 12.25
C ILE A 92 -18.90 -0.98 10.78
N GLU A 93 -18.15 -1.59 9.87
CA GLU A 93 -18.29 -1.35 8.42
C GLU A 93 -19.72 -1.61 7.94
N ARG A 94 -20.34 -2.73 8.36
CA ARG A 94 -21.76 -3.02 8.04
C ARG A 94 -22.72 -1.95 8.56
N LYS A 95 -22.45 -1.35 9.72
CA LYS A 95 -23.24 -0.23 10.28
C LYS A 95 -23.03 1.05 9.45
N PHE A 96 -21.81 1.29 9.02
CA PHE A 96 -21.40 2.52 8.32
C PHE A 96 -21.97 2.62 6.91
N VAL A 97 -22.31 1.50 6.27
CA VAL A 97 -23.02 1.50 4.96
C VAL A 97 -24.23 2.44 4.97
N SER A 98 -25.00 2.51 6.07
CA SER A 98 -26.14 3.43 6.19
C SER A 98 -25.82 4.78 6.84
N GLU A 99 -24.90 4.82 7.81
CA GLU A 99 -24.65 6.02 8.61
C GLU A 99 -23.66 6.99 7.94
N TYR A 100 -22.71 6.45 7.18
CA TYR A 100 -21.67 7.19 6.48
C TYR A 100 -21.53 6.69 5.03
N PRO A 101 -22.58 6.82 4.18
CA PRO A 101 -22.58 6.27 2.82
C PRO A 101 -21.57 6.89 1.86
N PHE A 102 -20.83 7.93 2.29
CA PHE A 102 -19.72 8.54 1.55
C PHE A 102 -18.36 7.87 1.85
N ILE A 103 -18.30 6.90 2.76
CA ILE A 103 -17.12 6.09 3.04
C ILE A 103 -17.26 4.80 2.25
N ASP A 104 -16.24 4.45 1.45
CA ASP A 104 -16.30 3.28 0.56
C ASP A 104 -16.17 1.97 1.37
N GLY A 105 -15.23 1.92 2.31
CA GLY A 105 -15.08 0.83 3.26
C GLY A 105 -14.15 1.14 4.44
N ILE A 106 -13.86 0.12 5.25
CA ILE A 106 -12.90 0.20 6.37
C ILE A 106 -11.88 -0.94 6.24
N GLU A 107 -10.63 -0.60 5.96
CA GLU A 107 -9.51 -1.55 5.94
C GLU A 107 -8.73 -1.43 7.25
N ALA A 108 -8.61 -2.52 8.02
CA ALA A 108 -7.77 -2.56 9.22
C ALA A 108 -6.70 -3.64 9.10
N GLY A 109 -5.44 -3.22 8.96
CA GLY A 109 -4.29 -4.09 9.15
C GLY A 109 -3.97 -4.21 10.64
N ILE A 110 -3.85 -5.44 11.16
CA ILE A 110 -3.65 -5.72 12.58
C ILE A 110 -2.29 -6.42 12.75
N TYR A 111 -1.46 -5.92 13.66
CA TYR A 111 -0.07 -6.34 13.81
C TYR A 111 0.35 -6.42 15.28
N ASP A 112 1.27 -7.33 15.57
CA ASP A 112 1.88 -7.45 16.90
C ASP A 112 2.91 -6.35 17.13
N LEU A 113 2.97 -5.82 18.36
CA LEU A 113 3.93 -4.79 18.74
C LEU A 113 5.37 -5.23 18.47
N GLU A 114 5.70 -6.49 18.76
CA GLU A 114 7.04 -7.05 18.57
C GLU A 114 7.48 -6.97 17.09
N ASP A 115 6.59 -7.30 16.16
CA ASP A 115 6.84 -7.19 14.71
C ASP A 115 7.05 -5.75 14.23
N ILE A 116 6.50 -4.77 14.96
CA ILE A 116 6.64 -3.35 14.62
C ILE A 116 7.94 -2.78 15.17
N ILE A 117 8.34 -3.16 16.39
CA ILE A 117 9.51 -2.61 17.06
C ILE A 117 10.81 -3.33 16.68
N ASP A 118 10.75 -4.59 16.22
CA ASP A 118 11.89 -5.25 15.60
C ASP A 118 12.23 -4.59 14.26
N THR A 119 13.20 -3.69 14.33
CA THR A 119 13.71 -2.92 13.20
C THR A 119 15.10 -3.39 12.77
N SER A 120 15.45 -4.65 13.06
CA SER A 120 16.68 -5.27 12.55
C SER A 120 16.66 -5.44 11.03
N ARG A 121 15.46 -5.58 10.46
CA ARG A 121 15.21 -5.68 9.02
C ARG A 121 14.13 -4.70 8.59
N PHE A 122 14.12 -4.36 7.31
CA PHE A 122 13.11 -3.49 6.74
C PHE A 122 11.73 -4.14 6.89
N GLY A 123 10.75 -3.37 7.34
CA GLY A 123 9.36 -3.78 7.40
C GLY A 123 8.46 -2.69 6.82
N ILE A 124 7.59 -3.07 5.89
CA ILE A 124 6.67 -2.13 5.25
C ILE A 124 5.67 -1.50 6.23
N ILE A 125 5.27 -2.22 7.29
CA ILE A 125 4.34 -1.69 8.30
C ILE A 125 5.01 -0.65 9.20
N PRO A 126 6.18 -0.92 9.84
CA PRO A 126 6.99 0.12 10.49
C PRO A 126 7.24 1.35 9.60
N PHE A 127 7.60 1.12 8.33
CA PHE A 127 7.76 2.19 7.35
C PHE A 127 6.48 3.01 7.18
N MET A 128 5.32 2.36 6.98
CA MET A 128 4.04 3.05 6.84
C MET A 128 3.65 3.83 8.09
N ILE A 129 3.86 3.26 9.28
CA ILE A 129 3.63 3.96 10.56
C ILE A 129 4.48 5.22 10.62
N LYS A 130 5.78 5.11 10.31
CA LYS A 130 6.70 6.25 10.38
C LYS A 130 6.38 7.36 9.38
N THR A 131 5.97 7.00 8.15
CA THR A 131 6.02 7.90 7.00
C THR A 131 4.69 8.23 6.32
N TYR A 132 3.65 7.41 6.51
CA TYR A 132 2.37 7.55 5.80
C TYR A 132 1.15 7.40 6.70
N SER A 133 1.28 7.66 8.00
CA SER A 133 0.17 7.58 8.95
C SER A 133 0.19 8.67 10.01
N ILE A 134 -0.93 8.87 10.70
CA ILE A 134 -1.01 9.72 11.89
C ILE A 134 -1.50 8.89 13.08
N PRO A 135 -0.97 9.13 14.30
CA PRO A 135 -1.42 8.43 15.49
C PRO A 135 -2.83 8.90 15.88
N LEU A 136 -3.73 7.95 16.16
CA LEU A 136 -5.08 8.21 16.68
C LEU A 136 -5.22 7.83 18.16
N TYR A 137 -4.51 6.78 18.59
CA TYR A 137 -4.56 6.27 19.95
C TYR A 137 -3.26 5.56 20.34
N GLY A 138 -2.96 5.54 21.64
CA GLY A 138 -1.88 4.75 22.24
C GLY A 138 -0.51 5.40 22.14
N HIS A 139 0.54 4.63 22.45
CA HIS A 139 1.91 5.12 22.39
C HIS A 139 2.36 5.33 20.94
N ASN A 140 2.80 6.55 20.61
CA ASN A 140 3.24 6.88 19.27
C ASN A 140 4.62 6.25 18.95
N LEU A 141 4.59 5.12 18.22
CA LEU A 141 5.76 4.35 17.78
C LEU A 141 6.62 5.10 16.75
N GLN A 142 6.07 6.11 16.06
CA GLN A 142 6.84 6.93 15.10
C GLN A 142 8.08 7.57 15.74
N LYS A 143 8.08 7.77 17.06
CA LYS A 143 9.20 8.36 17.80
C LYS A 143 10.39 7.43 17.98
N ILE A 144 10.16 6.11 17.96
CA ILE A 144 11.20 5.10 18.17
C ILE A 144 11.62 4.40 16.88
N LEU A 145 10.76 4.42 15.86
CA LEU A 145 11.05 3.85 14.54
C LEU A 145 12.18 4.63 13.82
N PRO A 146 13.03 3.94 13.03
CA PRO A 146 14.18 4.55 12.36
C PRO A 146 13.75 5.52 11.23
N GLY A 147 14.75 6.22 10.67
CA GLY A 147 14.58 6.94 9.41
C GLY A 147 14.62 5.98 8.23
N TYR A 148 13.75 6.21 7.24
CA TYR A 148 13.68 5.41 6.01
C TYR A 148 14.09 6.25 4.80
N TYR A 149 14.69 5.60 3.81
CA TYR A 149 15.26 6.24 2.63
C TYR A 149 14.68 5.61 1.35
N PRO A 150 14.69 6.33 0.22
CA PRO A 150 14.44 5.74 -1.10
C PRO A 150 15.64 4.86 -1.55
N ASP A 151 15.89 3.76 -0.85
CA ASP A 151 17.07 2.90 -1.05
C ASP A 151 16.69 1.47 -1.48
N ASP A 152 17.70 0.60 -1.61
CA ASP A 152 17.50 -0.78 -2.07
C ASP A 152 16.60 -1.57 -1.11
N LYS A 153 16.58 -1.24 0.20
CA LYS A 153 15.78 -1.95 1.20
C LYS A 153 14.29 -1.69 0.96
N LEU A 154 13.92 -0.44 0.72
CA LEU A 154 12.55 -0.09 0.36
C LEU A 154 12.19 -0.57 -1.06
N ALA A 155 13.14 -0.60 -2.00
CA ALA A 155 12.89 -1.09 -3.35
C ALA A 155 12.55 -2.58 -3.34
N ASN A 156 13.29 -3.35 -2.53
CA ASN A 156 13.12 -4.78 -2.37
C ASN A 156 11.69 -5.18 -2.01
N GLU A 157 11.00 -4.40 -1.16
CA GLU A 157 9.60 -4.66 -0.78
C GLU A 157 8.64 -4.71 -1.96
N HIS A 158 8.89 -3.93 -3.01
CA HIS A 158 8.03 -3.89 -4.20
C HIS A 158 8.50 -4.85 -5.31
N ILE A 159 9.75 -5.31 -5.24
CA ILE A 159 10.40 -6.10 -6.30
C ILE A 159 10.42 -7.59 -5.97
N PHE A 160 10.73 -7.94 -4.71
CA PHE A 160 11.08 -9.30 -4.30
C PHE A 160 10.02 -10.35 -4.66
N ASN A 161 8.74 -10.07 -4.39
CA ASN A 161 7.64 -11.01 -4.60
C ASN A 161 6.95 -10.87 -5.97
N LEU A 162 7.44 -10.01 -6.87
CA LEU A 162 6.73 -9.69 -8.11
C LEU A 162 6.44 -10.92 -8.97
N ARG A 163 7.43 -11.83 -9.12
CA ARG A 163 7.27 -13.07 -9.90
C ARG A 163 6.12 -13.92 -9.38
N ASP A 164 6.06 -14.10 -8.06
CA ASP A 164 5.06 -14.93 -7.41
C ASP A 164 3.68 -14.29 -7.49
N GLN A 165 3.62 -12.95 -7.35
CA GLN A 165 2.38 -12.19 -7.50
C GLN A 165 1.84 -12.23 -8.93
N VAL A 166 2.69 -12.10 -9.95
CA VAL A 166 2.28 -12.29 -11.36
C VAL A 166 1.83 -13.73 -11.60
N SER A 167 2.52 -14.71 -11.01
CA SER A 167 2.14 -16.12 -11.13
C SER A 167 0.81 -16.43 -10.45
N MET A 168 0.52 -15.77 -9.32
CA MET A 168 -0.76 -15.87 -8.62
C MET A 168 -1.88 -15.24 -9.47
N ALA A 169 -1.68 -14.02 -9.98
CA ALA A 169 -2.64 -13.37 -10.87
C ALA A 169 -3.00 -14.25 -12.09
N LEU A 170 -1.99 -14.88 -12.71
CA LEU A 170 -2.22 -15.78 -13.85
C LEU A 170 -3.02 -17.03 -13.48
N LYS A 171 -2.91 -17.53 -12.25
CA LYS A 171 -3.73 -18.64 -11.76
C LYS A 171 -5.16 -18.18 -11.48
N ASP A 172 -5.31 -17.01 -10.86
CA ASP A 172 -6.62 -16.46 -10.51
C ASP A 172 -7.44 -16.06 -11.76
N LEU A 173 -6.78 -15.80 -12.88
CA LEU A 173 -7.42 -15.52 -14.17
C LEU A 173 -7.78 -16.79 -14.98
N ASP A 174 -7.17 -17.93 -14.69
CA ASP A 174 -7.33 -19.15 -15.49
C ASP A 174 -8.71 -19.78 -15.30
N GLY A 175 -9.53 -19.72 -16.34
CA GLY A 175 -10.91 -20.24 -16.31
C GLY A 175 -11.86 -19.46 -15.38
N ASN A 176 -11.47 -18.28 -14.92
CA ASN A 176 -12.31 -17.46 -14.04
C ASN A 176 -13.41 -16.75 -14.84
N GLU A 177 -14.66 -17.02 -14.46
CA GLU A 177 -15.86 -16.44 -15.07
C GLU A 177 -16.51 -15.35 -14.20
N ASP A 178 -16.03 -15.16 -12.96
CA ASP A 178 -16.50 -14.11 -12.07
C ASP A 178 -15.87 -12.77 -12.46
N ARG A 179 -16.68 -11.88 -13.03
CA ARG A 179 -16.22 -10.60 -13.56
C ARG A 179 -15.69 -9.66 -12.48
N GLU A 180 -16.23 -9.72 -11.26
CA GLU A 180 -15.79 -8.84 -10.19
C GLU A 180 -14.45 -9.31 -9.64
N ASP A 181 -14.31 -10.62 -9.43
CA ASP A 181 -13.04 -11.23 -9.03
C ASP A 181 -11.93 -10.99 -10.07
N VAL A 182 -12.24 -11.08 -11.36
CA VAL A 182 -11.30 -10.74 -12.44
C VAL A 182 -10.90 -9.26 -12.38
N LYS A 183 -11.83 -8.34 -12.09
CA LYS A 183 -11.53 -6.91 -11.97
C LYS A 183 -10.67 -6.61 -10.75
N ASP A 184 -10.94 -7.27 -9.63
CA ASP A 184 -10.15 -7.14 -8.41
C ASP A 184 -8.73 -7.65 -8.61
N CYS A 185 -8.57 -8.84 -9.21
CA CYS A 185 -7.27 -9.39 -9.59
C CYS A 185 -6.51 -8.45 -10.54
N CYS A 186 -7.19 -7.94 -11.57
CA CYS A 186 -6.66 -6.97 -12.53
C CYS A 186 -6.17 -5.70 -11.83
N MET A 187 -7.00 -5.07 -11.02
CA MET A 187 -6.65 -3.86 -10.28
C MET A 187 -5.46 -4.10 -9.34
N TRP A 188 -5.47 -5.22 -8.61
CA TRP A 188 -4.44 -5.60 -7.66
C TRP A 188 -3.07 -5.78 -8.32
N ILE A 189 -2.96 -6.63 -9.35
CA ILE A 189 -1.66 -6.92 -9.98
C ILE A 189 -1.10 -5.71 -10.72
N MET A 190 -1.95 -4.86 -11.29
CA MET A 190 -1.51 -3.66 -12.01
C MET A 190 -0.94 -2.61 -11.05
N LYS A 191 -1.55 -2.43 -9.87
CA LYS A 191 -0.99 -1.59 -8.79
C LYS A 191 0.40 -2.07 -8.37
N ILE A 192 0.60 -3.39 -8.28
CA ILE A 192 1.90 -4.00 -7.96
C ILE A 192 2.93 -3.73 -9.06
N ILE A 193 2.60 -4.00 -10.33
CA ILE A 193 3.51 -3.78 -11.46
C ILE A 193 3.97 -2.31 -11.53
N ILE A 194 3.05 -1.36 -11.34
CA ILE A 194 3.37 0.07 -11.35
C ILE A 194 4.34 0.44 -10.21
N ARG A 195 4.10 -0.07 -9.00
CA ARG A 195 4.97 0.19 -7.83
C ARG A 195 6.33 -0.48 -7.98
N CYS A 196 6.40 -1.69 -8.53
CA CYS A 196 7.67 -2.30 -8.90
C CYS A 196 8.43 -1.45 -9.93
N GLY A 197 7.76 -0.96 -10.98
CA GLY A 197 8.39 -0.10 -11.97
C GLY A 197 8.97 1.18 -11.36
N MET A 198 8.26 1.79 -10.41
CA MET A 198 8.80 2.91 -9.63
C MET A 198 10.01 2.49 -8.78
N ALA A 199 9.94 1.35 -8.10
CA ALA A 199 11.02 0.85 -7.25
C ALA A 199 12.33 0.60 -8.03
N LEU A 200 12.26 0.18 -9.29
CA LEU A 200 13.43 0.02 -10.17
C LEU A 200 14.21 1.33 -10.39
N VAL A 201 13.55 2.50 -10.25
CA VAL A 201 14.16 3.80 -10.55
C VAL A 201 14.27 4.74 -9.34
N MET A 202 13.61 4.39 -8.22
CA MET A 202 13.39 5.30 -7.10
C MET A 202 14.68 5.77 -6.42
N LYS A 203 15.67 4.88 -6.31
CA LYS A 203 16.98 5.20 -5.72
C LYS A 203 17.76 6.20 -6.57
N LYS A 204 17.72 6.03 -7.89
CA LYS A 204 18.36 6.94 -8.85
C LYS A 204 17.69 8.31 -8.86
N GLU A 205 16.38 8.35 -8.73
CA GLU A 205 15.61 9.60 -8.63
C GLU A 205 15.64 10.21 -7.22
N ASN A 206 16.20 9.50 -6.24
CA ASN A 206 16.22 9.88 -4.82
C ASN A 206 14.85 10.34 -4.33
N THR A 207 13.82 9.52 -4.59
CA THR A 207 12.44 9.83 -4.22
C THR A 207 11.62 8.55 -4.10
N TYR A 208 10.48 8.60 -3.44
CA TYR A 208 9.55 7.48 -3.32
C TYR A 208 8.11 7.95 -3.56
N THR A 209 7.22 7.06 -3.97
CA THR A 209 5.78 7.32 -4.01
C THR A 209 5.01 6.02 -3.98
N ARG A 210 3.83 6.04 -3.39
CA ARG A 210 2.85 4.93 -3.48
C ARG A 210 1.72 5.21 -4.46
N ASP A 211 1.64 6.44 -4.96
CA ASP A 211 0.58 6.89 -5.84
C ASP A 211 0.90 6.48 -7.28
N LEU A 212 -0.11 5.94 -7.97
CA LEU A 212 0.09 5.24 -9.23
C LEU A 212 0.54 6.18 -10.36
N TYR A 213 0.02 7.41 -10.41
CA TYR A 213 0.38 8.35 -11.47
C TYR A 213 1.83 8.86 -11.33
N PRO A 214 2.27 9.38 -10.16
CA PRO A 214 3.68 9.68 -9.93
C PRO A 214 4.61 8.49 -10.18
N ALA A 215 4.23 7.28 -9.76
CA ALA A 215 5.00 6.07 -10.00
C ALA A 215 5.20 5.80 -11.51
N PHE A 216 4.11 5.86 -12.30
CA PHE A 216 4.15 5.76 -13.76
C PHE A 216 5.07 6.81 -14.39
N LYS A 217 4.99 8.07 -13.94
CA LYS A 217 5.81 9.17 -14.47
C LYS A 217 7.29 8.97 -14.18
N LEU A 218 7.64 8.55 -12.97
CA LEU A 218 9.01 8.24 -12.58
C LEU A 218 9.58 7.12 -13.45
N PHE A 219 8.86 6.02 -13.59
CA PHE A 219 9.27 4.89 -14.44
C PHE A 219 9.50 5.33 -15.89
N SER A 220 8.53 6.04 -16.47
CA SER A 220 8.55 6.43 -17.89
C SER A 220 9.69 7.38 -18.25
N LYS A 221 10.25 8.11 -17.27
CA LYS A 221 11.45 8.95 -17.46
C LYS A 221 12.70 8.13 -17.82
N HIS A 222 12.81 6.90 -17.30
CA HIS A 222 13.97 6.01 -17.55
C HIS A 222 13.67 4.94 -18.60
N TYR A 223 12.44 4.44 -18.64
CA TYR A 223 12.00 3.37 -19.53
C TYR A 223 11.03 3.88 -20.61
N HIS A 224 11.49 4.85 -21.42
CA HIS A 224 10.67 5.52 -22.45
C HIS A 224 10.05 4.53 -23.47
N LEU A 225 10.77 3.47 -23.85
CA LEU A 225 10.24 2.44 -24.76
C LEU A 225 9.11 1.58 -24.14
N LYS A 226 8.92 1.65 -22.81
CA LYS A 226 7.91 0.91 -22.05
C LYS A 226 6.82 1.81 -21.48
N GLU A 227 6.81 3.10 -21.83
CA GLU A 227 5.80 4.05 -21.36
C GLU A 227 4.39 3.61 -21.74
N LYS A 228 4.18 3.10 -22.96
CA LYS A 228 2.85 2.70 -23.43
C LYS A 228 2.30 1.54 -22.61
N GLU A 229 3.12 0.52 -22.36
CA GLU A 229 2.73 -0.63 -21.56
C GLU A 229 2.50 -0.27 -20.09
N MET A 230 3.35 0.58 -19.50
CA MET A 230 3.14 1.06 -18.13
C MET A 230 1.87 1.93 -18.03
N LYS A 231 1.59 2.75 -19.04
CA LYS A 231 0.33 3.50 -19.11
C LYS A 231 -0.88 2.57 -19.21
N GLN A 232 -0.77 1.44 -19.92
CA GLN A 232 -1.82 0.44 -19.96
C GLN A 232 -2.06 -0.19 -18.58
N ALA A 233 -1.00 -0.52 -17.84
CA ALA A 233 -1.12 -0.97 -16.45
C ALA A 233 -1.84 0.09 -15.59
N LEU A 234 -1.50 1.37 -15.76
CA LEU A 234 -2.18 2.46 -15.05
C LEU A 234 -3.66 2.58 -15.41
N VAL A 235 -4.03 2.37 -16.69
CA VAL A 235 -5.44 2.31 -17.11
C VAL A 235 -6.15 1.15 -16.42
N TYR A 236 -5.57 -0.06 -16.44
CA TYR A 236 -6.19 -1.23 -15.79
C TYR A 236 -6.29 -1.08 -14.28
N ALA A 237 -5.36 -0.39 -13.62
CA ALA A 237 -5.44 -0.12 -12.19
C ALA A 237 -6.57 0.86 -11.80
N ILE A 238 -7.06 1.68 -12.74
CA ILE A 238 -8.12 2.69 -12.54
C ILE A 238 -9.46 2.22 -13.11
N THR A 239 -9.42 1.48 -14.22
CA THR A 239 -10.58 0.95 -14.94
C THR A 239 -10.24 -0.50 -15.32
N PRO A 240 -10.42 -1.44 -14.38
CA PRO A 240 -9.98 -2.82 -14.56
C PRO A 240 -10.73 -3.51 -15.71
N SER A 241 -10.00 -4.28 -16.50
CA SER A 241 -10.56 -5.15 -17.54
C SER A 241 -11.16 -6.41 -16.90
N GLU A 242 -12.29 -6.87 -17.45
CA GLU A 242 -12.88 -8.19 -17.14
C GLU A 242 -12.47 -9.28 -18.15
N ASN A 243 -11.57 -8.96 -19.10
CA ASN A 243 -11.14 -9.88 -20.14
C ASN A 243 -9.90 -10.68 -19.71
N THR A 244 -10.11 -11.92 -19.25
CA THR A 244 -9.04 -12.81 -18.78
C THR A 244 -7.99 -13.12 -19.84
N ALA A 245 -8.37 -13.24 -21.12
CA ALA A 245 -7.43 -13.50 -22.21
C ALA A 245 -6.50 -12.31 -22.48
N GLU A 246 -7.04 -11.09 -22.44
CA GLU A 246 -6.27 -9.84 -22.57
C GLU A 246 -5.29 -9.68 -21.40
N LEU A 247 -5.76 -9.91 -20.16
CA LEU A 247 -4.93 -9.82 -18.96
C LEU A 247 -3.84 -10.89 -18.94
N THR A 248 -4.18 -12.12 -19.28
CA THR A 248 -3.22 -13.22 -19.39
C THR A 248 -2.15 -12.91 -20.42
N SER A 249 -2.52 -12.40 -21.59
CA SER A 249 -1.57 -11.96 -22.62
C SER A 249 -0.65 -10.84 -22.12
N PHE A 250 -1.23 -9.82 -21.46
CA PHE A 250 -0.46 -8.72 -20.88
C PHE A 250 0.56 -9.19 -19.84
N LEU A 251 0.18 -10.13 -18.97
CA LEU A 251 1.01 -10.63 -17.87
C LEU A 251 2.02 -11.67 -18.32
N LYS A 252 1.60 -12.69 -19.07
CA LYS A 252 2.40 -13.87 -19.41
C LYS A 252 3.34 -13.64 -20.59
N ASP A 253 2.86 -12.96 -21.62
CA ASP A 253 3.57 -12.81 -22.91
C ASP A 253 4.01 -11.37 -23.18
N GLY A 254 3.38 -10.40 -22.52
CA GLY A 254 3.61 -8.97 -22.68
C GLY A 254 4.45 -8.33 -21.58
N PHE A 255 3.92 -7.25 -21.02
CA PHE A 255 4.63 -6.39 -20.07
C PHE A 255 4.96 -7.06 -18.75
N GLY A 256 4.08 -7.94 -18.24
CA GLY A 256 4.30 -8.66 -16.98
C GLY A 256 5.59 -9.50 -17.03
N LYS A 257 5.80 -10.26 -18.10
CA LYS A 257 7.03 -11.03 -18.33
C LYS A 257 8.27 -10.15 -18.37
N TRP A 258 8.17 -8.99 -19.03
CA TRP A 258 9.29 -8.05 -19.10
C TRP A 258 9.64 -7.48 -17.73
N VAL A 259 8.67 -6.98 -16.96
CA VAL A 259 8.94 -6.39 -15.65
C VAL A 259 9.43 -7.43 -14.64
N VAL A 260 8.96 -8.68 -14.72
CA VAL A 260 9.50 -9.79 -13.92
C VAL A 260 10.98 -10.05 -14.24
N LYS A 261 11.37 -9.96 -15.52
CA LYS A 261 12.78 -10.10 -15.90
C LYS A 261 13.64 -8.95 -15.34
N GLU A 262 13.18 -7.71 -15.44
CA GLU A 262 13.89 -6.55 -14.86
C GLU A 262 13.99 -6.64 -13.34
N ALA A 263 12.92 -7.08 -12.67
CA ALA A 263 12.91 -7.32 -11.22
C ALA A 263 13.99 -8.35 -10.81
N GLU A 264 14.16 -9.42 -11.59
CA GLU A 264 15.19 -10.43 -11.32
C GLU A 264 16.61 -9.92 -11.58
N GLU A 265 16.80 -9.12 -12.62
CA GLU A 265 18.07 -8.45 -12.88
C GLU A 265 18.43 -7.52 -11.73
N TRP A 266 17.46 -6.74 -11.24
CA TRP A 266 17.62 -5.91 -10.05
C TRP A 266 17.96 -6.74 -8.81
N LEU A 267 17.25 -7.85 -8.56
CA LEU A 267 17.55 -8.74 -7.42
C LEU A 267 18.94 -9.35 -7.52
N ASN A 268 19.42 -9.71 -8.71
CA ASN A 268 20.79 -10.23 -8.89
C ASN A 268 21.86 -9.19 -8.51
N GLU A 269 21.61 -7.91 -8.78
CA GLU A 269 22.54 -6.82 -8.47
C GLU A 269 22.46 -6.37 -7.00
N HIS A 270 21.25 -6.20 -6.47
CA HIS A 270 21.01 -5.51 -5.19
C HIS A 270 20.66 -6.46 -4.02
N ASN A 271 20.19 -7.67 -4.31
CA ASN A 271 19.81 -8.67 -3.30
C ASN A 271 20.16 -10.11 -3.77
N PRO A 272 21.45 -10.41 -4.02
CA PRO A 272 21.87 -11.70 -4.56
C PRO A 272 21.55 -12.88 -3.61
N GLU A 273 21.46 -12.60 -2.30
CA GLU A 273 21.11 -13.58 -1.27
C GLU A 273 19.60 -13.86 -1.20
N ARG A 274 18.77 -13.13 -1.96
CA ARG A 274 17.31 -13.27 -1.98
C ARG A 274 16.69 -13.17 -0.59
N MET A 275 17.12 -12.18 0.19
CA MET A 275 16.49 -11.86 1.47
C MET A 275 15.12 -11.20 1.24
N SER A 276 14.05 -11.79 1.77
CA SER A 276 12.70 -11.21 1.67
C SER A 276 12.62 -9.83 2.32
N ARG A 277 13.31 -9.64 3.45
CA ARG A 277 13.49 -8.36 4.15
C ARG A 277 14.97 -8.05 4.33
N MET A 278 15.45 -6.97 3.72
CA MET A 278 16.86 -6.55 3.84
C MET A 278 17.15 -5.95 5.22
N PRO A 279 18.36 -6.14 5.80
CA PRO A 279 18.75 -5.49 7.06
C PRO A 279 18.65 -3.96 6.99
N LEU A 280 18.21 -3.31 8.07
CA LEU A 280 18.17 -1.85 8.18
C LEU A 280 19.54 -1.25 8.53
#